data_AF-A0A4P8WJ39-F1
#
_entry.id   AF-A0A4P8WJ39-F1
#
_cell.length_a   1.000
_cell.length_b   1.000
_cell.length_c   1.000
_cell.angle_alpha   90.00
_cell.angle_beta   90.00
_cell.angle_gamma   90.00
#
_symmetry.space_group_name_H-M   'P 1'
#
loop_
_entity.id
_entity.type
_entity.pdbx_description
1 polymer ?
#
loop_
_entity_poly.entity_id
_entity_poly.type
_entity_poly.pdbx_seq_one_letter_code
_entity_poly.pdbx_strand_id
1 'polypeptide(L)'
;MSRGDLTAIDPTGRAPWYWYVLIGYPALSLLGIVSLARLTGGGSVVASSLGSVALLIVVTATGAVTLPAIWRDVEYVASETDSWAPDRKIYVGAAVAAPLLLGVLSGLAAGFGIAIAIAIVAFLLSTVAVCIAYLYNRHRAIGLLNR
;
A
#
# COMPACT_ATOMS: atom_id res chain seq x y z
N MET A 1 5.31 -19.32 -19.22
CA MET A 1 5.37 -19.88 -17.85
C MET A 1 4.24 -20.87 -17.73
N SER A 2 4.56 -22.11 -17.36
CA SER A 2 3.61 -23.22 -17.28
C SER A 2 2.79 -23.11 -15.99
N ARG A 3 1.55 -23.63 -15.98
CA ARG A 3 0.68 -23.75 -14.80
C ARG A 3 1.36 -24.52 -13.65
N GLY A 4 2.37 -25.33 -13.97
CA GLY A 4 3.22 -26.03 -13.01
C GLY A 4 4.28 -25.16 -12.32
N ASP A 5 4.65 -24.01 -12.89
CA ASP A 5 5.69 -23.13 -12.31
C ASP A 5 5.11 -22.22 -11.21
N LEU A 6 3.81 -21.92 -11.26
CA LEU A 6 3.13 -21.09 -10.26
C LEU A 6 2.68 -21.89 -9.03
N THR A 7 2.36 -23.18 -9.20
CA THR A 7 2.02 -24.10 -8.10
C THR A 7 3.25 -24.50 -7.28
N ALA A 8 4.46 -24.29 -7.79
CA ALA A 8 5.70 -24.57 -7.09
C ALA A 8 6.06 -23.56 -5.98
N ILE A 9 5.32 -22.45 -5.83
CA ILE A 9 5.70 -21.36 -4.90
C ILE A 9 5.05 -21.47 -3.50
N ASP A 10 4.00 -22.28 -3.29
CA ASP A 10 3.59 -22.65 -1.94
C ASP A 10 2.80 -23.97 -1.88
N PRO A 11 3.45 -25.12 -1.63
CA PRO A 11 2.79 -26.42 -1.54
C PRO A 11 1.98 -26.62 -0.24
N THR A 12 1.86 -25.60 0.63
CA THR A 12 1.24 -25.74 1.95
C THR A 12 -0.24 -25.34 2.01
N GLY A 13 -0.83 -24.86 0.91
CA GLY A 13 -2.21 -24.34 0.91
C GLY A 13 -2.38 -23.09 1.79
N ARG A 14 -1.27 -22.42 2.15
CA ARG A 14 -1.29 -21.16 2.88
C ARG A 14 -1.58 -20.01 1.92
N ALA A 15 -2.35 -19.03 2.39
CA ALA A 15 -2.54 -17.79 1.64
C ALA A 15 -1.15 -17.19 1.36
N PRO A 16 -0.78 -16.97 0.09
CA PRO A 16 0.57 -16.57 -0.26
C PRO A 16 0.92 -15.22 0.38
N TRP A 17 2.15 -15.08 0.89
CA TRP A 17 2.58 -14.00 1.81
C TRP A 17 2.15 -12.57 1.44
N TYR A 18 2.01 -12.27 0.14
CA TYR A 18 1.55 -10.98 -0.38
C TYR A 18 0.13 -10.61 0.11
N TRP A 19 -0.70 -11.59 0.46
CA TRP A 19 -2.03 -11.38 1.01
C TRP A 19 -2.01 -10.71 2.38
N TYR A 20 -1.10 -11.14 3.25
CA TYR A 20 -0.95 -10.56 4.58
C TYR A 20 -0.46 -9.11 4.51
N VAL A 21 0.35 -8.78 3.50
CA VAL A 21 0.81 -7.41 3.23
C VAL A 21 -0.37 -6.53 2.79
N LEU A 22 -1.23 -7.02 1.90
CA LEU A 22 -2.38 -6.26 1.39
C LEU A 22 -3.43 -5.95 2.46
N ILE A 23 -3.80 -6.91 3.30
CA ILE A 23 -4.74 -6.66 4.42
C ILE A 23 -4.07 -5.86 5.54
N GLY A 24 -2.81 -6.18 5.85
CA GLY A 24 -2.08 -5.58 6.95
C GLY A 24 -1.81 -4.11 6.75
N TYR A 25 -1.63 -3.67 5.50
CA TYR A 25 -1.25 -2.29 5.20
C TYR A 25 -2.31 -1.25 5.60
N PRO A 26 -3.61 -1.37 5.25
CA PRO A 26 -4.64 -0.44 5.75
C PRO A 26 -4.67 -0.31 7.27
N ALA A 27 -4.54 -1.43 7.99
CA ALA A 27 -4.51 -1.43 9.45
C ALA A 27 -3.25 -0.74 10.00
N LEU A 28 -2.08 -1.05 9.44
CA LEU A 28 -0.81 -0.40 9.78
C LEU A 28 -0.83 1.10 9.48
N SER A 29 -1.39 1.52 8.34
CA SER A 29 -1.53 2.93 7.99
C SER A 29 -2.47 3.66 8.95
N LEU A 30 -3.60 3.07 9.32
CA LEU A 30 -4.50 3.65 10.32
C LEU A 30 -3.83 3.77 11.70
N LEU A 31 -3.14 2.74 12.16
CA LEU A 31 -2.35 2.78 13.40
C LEU A 31 -1.26 3.85 13.32
N GLY A 32 -0.61 3.99 12.16
CA GLY A 32 0.35 5.04 11.87
C GLY A 32 -0.26 6.43 12.03
N ILE A 33 -1.38 6.69 11.35
CA ILE A 33 -2.10 7.98 11.39
C ILE A 33 -2.55 8.32 12.82
N VAL A 34 -3.15 7.36 13.54
CA VAL A 34 -3.61 7.57 14.92
C VAL A 34 -2.43 7.86 15.84
N SER A 35 -1.31 7.15 15.68
CA SER A 35 -0.10 7.38 16.49
C SER A 35 0.50 8.74 16.21
N LEU A 36 0.60 9.16 14.94
CA LEU A 36 1.03 10.50 14.54
C LEU A 36 0.11 11.60 15.12
N ALA A 37 -1.20 11.42 15.07
CA ALA A 37 -2.17 12.37 15.63
C ALA A 37 -2.10 12.48 17.16
N ARG A 38 -1.75 11.40 17.87
CA ARG A 38 -1.52 11.42 19.31
C ARG A 38 -0.22 12.11 19.68
N LEU A 39 0.83 11.96 18.86
CA LEU A 39 2.13 12.58 19.08
C LEU A 39 2.09 14.11 18.88
N THR A 40 1.21 14.62 18.02
CA THR A 40 0.98 16.06 17.85
C THR A 40 0.08 16.68 18.94
N GLY A 41 -0.64 15.86 19.72
CA GLY A 41 -1.67 16.29 20.66
C GLY A 41 -1.31 16.37 22.14
N GLY A 42 -0.13 15.94 22.61
CA GLY A 42 0.15 16.03 24.05
C GLY A 42 1.37 15.35 24.69
N GLY A 43 2.52 15.18 24.04
CA GLY A 43 3.68 14.58 24.72
C GLY A 43 5.04 14.95 24.12
N SER A 44 5.94 15.49 24.97
CA SER A 44 7.37 15.79 24.77
C SER A 44 7.91 15.76 23.33
N VAL A 45 8.16 16.97 22.81
CA VAL A 45 8.61 17.30 21.42
C VAL A 45 9.86 16.52 20.96
N VAL A 46 10.69 16.02 21.87
CA VAL A 46 11.96 15.33 21.54
C VAL A 46 11.80 13.80 21.43
N ALA A 47 10.93 13.19 22.24
CA ALA A 47 10.56 11.77 22.09
C ALA A 47 9.55 11.59 20.94
N SER A 48 8.75 12.62 20.67
CA SER A 48 7.76 12.60 19.59
C SER A 48 8.39 12.69 18.20
N SER A 49 9.53 13.38 18.02
CA SER A 49 10.13 13.57 16.71
C SER A 49 10.81 12.29 16.17
N LEU A 50 11.66 11.63 16.95
CA LEU A 50 12.36 10.41 16.49
C LEU A 50 11.38 9.24 16.29
N GLY A 51 10.43 9.07 17.21
CA GLY A 51 9.39 8.04 17.13
C GLY A 51 8.45 8.26 15.94
N SER A 52 8.03 9.51 15.67
CA SER A 52 7.21 9.83 14.50
C SER A 52 7.94 9.57 13.19
N VAL A 53 9.23 9.91 13.12
CA VAL A 53 10.06 9.65 11.93
C VAL A 53 10.24 8.15 11.71
N ALA A 54 10.55 7.38 12.76
CA ALA A 54 10.67 5.92 12.66
C ALA A 54 9.35 5.27 12.20
N LEU A 55 8.22 5.71 12.77
CA LEU A 55 6.90 5.26 12.37
C LEU A 55 6.61 5.60 10.90
N LEU A 56 6.91 6.83 10.47
CA LEU A 56 6.73 7.25 9.08
C LEU A 56 7.54 6.38 8.12
N ILE A 57 8.81 6.10 8.45
CA ILE A 57 9.66 5.20 7.68
C ILE A 57 9.04 3.80 7.58
N VAL A 58 8.57 3.23 8.69
CA VAL A 58 7.96 1.89 8.70
C VAL A 58 6.70 1.85 7.84
N VAL A 59 5.80 2.83 7.98
CA VAL A 59 4.55 2.87 7.22
C VAL A 59 4.84 3.10 5.73
N THR A 60 5.75 4.01 5.38
CA THR A 60 6.15 4.23 3.97
C THR A 60 6.84 3.01 3.38
N ALA A 61 7.73 2.34 4.11
CA ALA A 61 8.38 1.11 3.66
C ALA A 61 7.36 0.00 3.44
N THR A 62 6.38 -0.15 4.34
CA THR A 62 5.28 -1.11 4.16
C THR A 62 4.45 -0.76 2.91
N GLY A 63 4.18 0.52 2.69
CA GLY A 63 3.49 1.03 1.49
C GLY A 63 4.23 0.70 0.19
N ALA A 64 5.56 0.80 0.20
CA ALA A 64 6.39 0.41 -0.94
C ALA A 64 6.31 -1.10 -1.22
N VAL A 65 6.21 -1.94 -0.18
CA VAL A 65 6.08 -3.40 -0.32
C VAL A 65 4.66 -3.83 -0.74
N THR A 66 3.63 -3.01 -0.49
CA THR A 66 2.28 -3.28 -1.02
C THR A 66 2.20 -3.22 -2.55
N LEU A 67 3.00 -2.40 -3.23
CA LEU A 67 2.98 -2.31 -4.70
C LEU A 67 3.37 -3.62 -5.40
N PRO A 68 4.52 -4.27 -5.08
CA PRO A 68 4.85 -5.57 -5.64
C PRO A 68 3.87 -6.66 -5.17
N ALA A 69 3.24 -6.52 -4.00
CA ALA A 69 2.20 -7.44 -3.54
C ALA A 69 0.94 -7.37 -4.42
N ILE A 70 0.43 -6.16 -4.71
CA ILE A 70 -0.68 -5.95 -5.67
C ILE A 70 -0.31 -6.52 -7.04
N TRP A 71 0.91 -6.24 -7.50
CA TRP A 71 1.35 -6.70 -8.82
C TRP A 71 1.30 -8.22 -8.95
N ARG A 72 1.75 -8.95 -7.92
CA ARG A 72 1.73 -10.42 -7.88
C ARG A 72 0.32 -10.99 -7.74
N ASP A 73 -0.53 -10.39 -6.90
CA ASP A 73 -1.90 -10.88 -6.73
C ASP A 73 -2.76 -10.60 -7.97
N VAL A 74 -2.51 -9.52 -8.72
CA VAL A 74 -3.14 -9.27 -10.03
C VAL A 74 -2.86 -10.42 -11.02
N GLU A 75 -1.62 -10.89 -11.08
CA GLU A 75 -1.24 -12.02 -11.95
C GLU A 75 -1.95 -13.31 -11.52
N TYR A 76 -2.10 -13.53 -10.21
CA TYR A 76 -2.86 -14.65 -9.68
C TYR A 76 -4.35 -14.55 -10.02
N VAL A 77 -5.00 -13.41 -9.73
CA VAL A 77 -6.43 -13.19 -10.00
C VAL A 77 -6.76 -13.38 -11.48
N ALA A 78 -5.93 -12.84 -12.38
CA ALA A 78 -6.11 -12.99 -13.82
C ALA A 78 -6.01 -14.45 -14.30
N SER A 79 -5.41 -15.34 -13.52
CA SER A 79 -5.35 -16.78 -13.81
C SER A 79 -6.49 -17.59 -13.19
N GLU A 80 -7.18 -17.03 -12.20
CA GLU A 80 -8.20 -17.71 -11.40
C GLU A 80 -9.64 -17.36 -11.85
N THR A 81 -9.85 -16.17 -12.42
CA THR A 81 -11.17 -15.76 -12.91
C THR A 81 -11.09 -14.91 -14.17
N ASP A 82 -12.05 -15.11 -15.08
CA ASP A 82 -12.31 -14.23 -16.20
C ASP A 82 -13.28 -13.07 -15.85
N SER A 83 -13.90 -13.12 -14.67
CA SER A 83 -14.92 -12.15 -14.27
C SER A 83 -14.37 -10.76 -13.97
N TRP A 84 -13.06 -10.66 -13.72
CA TRP A 84 -12.38 -9.42 -13.40
C TRP A 84 -10.92 -9.48 -13.83
N ALA A 85 -10.53 -8.58 -14.73
CA ALA A 85 -9.17 -8.45 -15.24
C ALA A 85 -8.52 -7.14 -14.71
N PRO A 86 -7.94 -7.15 -13.49
CA PRO A 86 -7.31 -5.95 -12.95
C PRO A 86 -6.05 -5.56 -13.74
N ASP A 87 -5.95 -4.29 -14.14
CA ASP A 87 -4.73 -3.75 -14.74
C ASP A 87 -3.76 -3.26 -13.67
N ARG A 88 -2.66 -4.00 -13.49
CA ARG A 88 -1.55 -3.68 -12.58
C ARG A 88 -0.99 -2.27 -12.77
N LYS A 89 -0.95 -1.77 -14.01
CA LYS A 89 -0.43 -0.42 -14.31
C LYS A 89 -1.33 0.66 -13.75
N ILE A 90 -2.64 0.43 -13.73
CA ILE A 90 -3.60 1.39 -13.18
C ILE A 90 -3.47 1.45 -11.66
N TYR A 91 -3.41 0.31 -10.97
CA TYR A 91 -3.31 0.29 -9.49
C TYR A 91 -1.97 0.85 -8.99
N VAL A 92 -0.84 0.40 -9.56
CA VAL A 92 0.47 0.92 -9.17
C VAL A 92 0.66 2.36 -9.65
N GLY A 93 0.17 2.68 -10.85
CA GLY A 93 0.20 4.04 -11.39
C GLY A 93 -0.57 5.02 -10.52
N ALA A 94 -1.78 4.68 -10.06
CA ALA A 94 -2.57 5.52 -9.16
C ALA A 94 -1.86 5.75 -7.82
N ALA A 95 -1.24 4.71 -7.26
CA ALA A 95 -0.50 4.80 -6.01
C ALA A 95 0.71 5.74 -6.09
N VAL A 96 1.34 5.88 -7.26
CA VAL A 96 2.58 6.66 -7.46
C VAL A 96 2.33 8.04 -8.11
N ALA A 97 1.33 8.17 -8.98
CA ALA A 97 1.05 9.39 -9.73
C ALA A 97 0.59 10.53 -8.83
N ALA A 98 -0.35 10.28 -7.90
CA ALA A 98 -0.83 11.30 -6.98
C ALA A 98 0.29 11.88 -6.08
N PRO A 99 1.16 11.05 -5.47
CA PRO A 99 2.33 11.52 -4.72
C PRO A 99 3.29 12.37 -5.52
N LEU A 100 3.62 11.94 -6.74
CA LEU A 100 4.54 12.67 -7.61
C LEU A 100 3.94 14.02 -7.99
N LEU A 101 2.68 14.05 -8.40
CA LEU A 101 2.01 15.27 -8.83
C LEU A 101 1.88 16.27 -7.67
N LEU A 102 1.41 15.80 -6.50
CA LEU A 102 1.28 16.64 -5.32
C LEU A 102 2.65 17.10 -4.78
N GLY A 103 3.66 16.23 -4.80
CA GLY A 103 5.03 16.58 -4.42
C GLY A 103 5.63 17.66 -5.32
N VAL A 104 5.51 17.51 -6.64
CA VAL A 104 6.02 18.51 -7.59
C VAL A 104 5.31 19.85 -7.43
N LEU A 105 3.97 19.85 -7.41
CA LEU A 105 3.18 21.09 -7.29
C LEU A 105 3.46 21.82 -5.98
N SER A 106 3.55 21.09 -4.87
CA SER A 106 3.87 21.69 -3.57
C SER A 106 5.32 22.14 -3.47
N GLY A 107 6.27 21.44 -4.10
CA GLY A 107 7.66 21.87 -4.17
C GLY A 107 7.85 23.17 -4.94
N LEU A 108 7.10 23.34 -6.04
CA LEU A 108 7.07 24.59 -6.80
C LEU A 108 6.44 25.74 -6.01
N ALA A 109 5.42 25.47 -5.19
CA ALA A 109 4.69 26.49 -4.45
C ALA A 109 5.32 26.89 -3.11
N ALA A 110 5.92 25.93 -2.39
CA ALA A 110 6.27 26.09 -0.98
C ALA A 110 7.68 25.57 -0.63
N GLY A 111 8.44 25.08 -1.61
CA GLY A 111 9.81 24.62 -1.44
C GLY A 111 9.96 23.13 -1.10
N PHE A 112 11.21 22.66 -1.14
CA PHE A 112 11.56 21.24 -1.18
C PHE A 112 11.14 20.45 0.07
N GLY A 113 11.27 21.03 1.27
CA GLY A 113 10.89 20.34 2.51
C GLY A 113 9.39 20.01 2.58
N ILE A 114 8.55 20.98 2.17
CA ILE A 114 7.10 20.81 2.11
C ILE A 114 6.72 19.82 0.99
N ALA A 115 7.46 19.84 -0.13
CA ALA A 115 7.31 18.89 -1.23
C ALA A 115 7.39 17.43 -0.77
N ILE A 116 8.44 17.10 -0.01
CA ILE A 116 8.68 15.74 0.48
C ILE A 116 7.57 15.33 1.44
N ALA A 117 7.21 16.19 2.39
CA ALA A 117 6.17 15.88 3.37
C ALA A 117 4.83 15.57 2.69
N ILE A 118 4.43 16.40 1.72
CA ILE A 118 3.19 16.21 0.95
C ILE A 118 3.26 14.95 0.09
N ALA A 119 4.40 14.68 -0.57
CA ALA A 119 4.57 13.47 -1.37
C ALA A 119 4.43 12.20 -0.51
N ILE A 120 5.03 12.18 0.68
CA ILE A 120 4.93 11.02 1.59
C ILE A 120 3.48 10.82 2.04
N VAL A 121 2.81 11.87 2.52
CA VAL A 121 1.42 11.76 2.98
C VAL A 121 0.50 11.32 1.83
N ALA A 122 0.67 11.91 0.64
CA ALA A 122 -0.05 11.51 -0.56
C ALA A 122 0.21 10.04 -0.93
N PHE A 123 1.45 9.55 -0.76
CA PHE A 123 1.79 8.16 -1.04
C PHE A 123 1.09 7.21 -0.09
N LEU A 124 1.06 7.54 1.19
CA LEU A 124 0.35 6.75 2.19
C LEU A 124 -1.14 6.66 1.86
N LEU A 125 -1.79 7.81 1.66
CA LEU A 125 -3.23 7.87 1.37
C LEU A 125 -3.58 7.19 0.05
N SER A 126 -2.81 7.43 -1.00
CA SER A 126 -3.06 6.81 -2.31
C SER A 126 -2.90 5.29 -2.23
N THR A 127 -1.83 4.81 -1.59
CA THR A 127 -1.59 3.36 -1.45
C THR A 127 -2.70 2.70 -0.61
N VAL A 128 -3.20 3.36 0.44
CA VAL A 128 -4.34 2.85 1.23
C VAL A 128 -5.61 2.77 0.38
N ALA A 129 -5.94 3.82 -0.35
CA ALA A 129 -7.11 3.86 -1.22
C ALA A 129 -7.05 2.78 -2.31
N VAL A 130 -5.88 2.62 -2.94
CA VAL A 130 -5.61 1.59 -3.94
C VAL A 130 -5.75 0.19 -3.33
N CYS A 131 -5.19 -0.07 -2.14
CA CYS A 131 -5.33 -1.35 -1.46
C CYS A 131 -6.79 -1.68 -1.12
N ILE A 132 -7.54 -0.72 -0.58
CA ILE A 132 -8.96 -0.92 -0.24
C ILE A 132 -9.78 -1.20 -1.50
N ALA A 133 -9.62 -0.40 -2.55
CA ALA A 133 -10.33 -0.58 -3.81
C ALA A 133 -10.00 -1.94 -4.45
N TYR A 134 -8.72 -2.32 -4.43
CA TYR A 134 -8.26 -3.60 -4.95
C TYR A 134 -8.86 -4.78 -4.17
N LEU A 135 -8.77 -4.76 -2.83
CA LEU A 135 -9.31 -5.81 -1.97
C LEU A 135 -10.83 -5.94 -2.09
N TYR A 136 -11.54 -4.83 -2.22
CA TYR A 136 -12.99 -4.84 -2.46
C TYR A 136 -13.34 -5.52 -3.78
N ASN A 137 -12.67 -5.14 -4.87
CA ASN A 137 -12.90 -5.72 -6.19
C ASN A 137 -12.53 -7.21 -6.22
N ARG A 138 -11.42 -7.57 -5.57
CA ARG A 138 -11.00 -8.97 -5.42
C ARG A 138 -12.01 -9.79 -4.63
N HIS A 139 -12.49 -9.26 -3.50
CA HIS A 139 -13.53 -9.93 -2.70
C HIS A 139 -14.78 -10.20 -3.52
N ARG A 140 -15.20 -9.24 -4.34
CA ARG A 140 -16.37 -9.40 -5.22
C ARG A 140 -16.15 -10.43 -6.32
N ALA A 141 -14.94 -10.52 -6.87
CA ALA A 141 -14.63 -11.42 -7.99
C ALA A 141 -14.38 -12.87 -7.55
N ILE A 142 -13.58 -13.08 -6.50
CA ILE A 142 -13.10 -14.41 -6.08
C ILE A 142 -13.11 -14.61 -4.56
N GLY A 143 -13.71 -13.70 -3.79
CA GLY A 143 -13.61 -13.75 -2.33
C GLY A 143 -12.25 -13.30 -1.79
N LEU A 144 -12.14 -13.14 -0.46
CA LEU A 144 -10.89 -12.72 0.19
C LEU A 144 -9.96 -13.89 0.48
N LEU A 145 -10.48 -15.11 0.61
CA LEU A 145 -9.74 -16.29 1.05
C LEU A 145 -10.04 -17.48 0.14
N ASN A 146 -10.04 -17.26 -1.18
CA ASN A 146 -10.38 -18.33 -2.12
C ASN A 146 -9.51 -19.56 -1.83
N ARG A 147 -10.19 -20.65 -1.43
CA ARG A 147 -9.62 -21.95 -1.09
C ARG A 147 -9.64 -22.81 -2.34
#